data_AF-A0A1A8EWJ5-F1
#
_entry.id   AF-A0A1A8EWJ5-F1
#
_cell.length_a   1.000
_cell.length_b   1.000
_cell.length_c   1.000
_cell.angle_alpha   90.00
_cell.angle_beta   90.00
_cell.angle_gamma   90.00
#
_symmetry.space_group_name_H-M   'P 1'
#
loop_
_entity.id
_entity.type
_entity.pdbx_description
1 polymer ?
#
loop_
_entity_poly.entity_id
_entity_poly.type
_entity_poly.pdbx_seq_one_letter_code
_entity_poly.pdbx_strand_id
1 'polypeptide(L)'
;AEFNENLVRAGSAILDPDTKEHWDQIQRSEGGTANLLRYFENYANTLAQNVRKTYLKPFTIVTKNMILTVDYLDISNPEKATLPRFQDIQETYPKELGSSIHFPVFNLQTQVLKEITPFPPTQTNPPMEEEHTVSDRKR
;
A
#
# COMPACT_ATOMS: atom_id res chain seq x y z
N ALA A 1 20.28 3.24 4.14
CA ALA A 1 18.92 3.30 4.72
C ALA A 1 18.91 4.00 6.09
N GLU A 2 19.87 4.89 6.35
CA GLU A 2 20.13 5.43 7.70
C GLU A 2 18.98 6.30 8.23
N PHE A 3 18.29 7.04 7.36
CA PHE A 3 17.19 7.90 7.77
C PHE A 3 16.02 7.13 8.41
N ASN A 4 15.54 6.06 7.76
CA ASN A 4 14.44 5.24 8.31
C ASN A 4 14.81 4.68 9.67
N GLU A 5 16.04 4.18 9.79
CA GLU A 5 16.56 3.61 11.02
C GLU A 5 16.66 4.64 12.14
N ASN A 6 17.19 5.83 11.85
CA ASN A 6 17.27 6.92 12.81
C ASN A 6 15.88 7.40 13.26
N LEU A 7 14.92 7.47 12.33
CA LEU A 7 13.54 7.83 12.65
C LEU A 7 12.91 6.80 13.60
N VAL A 8 13.08 5.50 13.32
CA VAL A 8 12.52 4.44 14.16
C VAL A 8 13.21 4.40 15.53
N ARG A 9 14.54 4.58 15.58
CA ARG A 9 15.28 4.67 16.85
C ARG A 9 14.83 5.88 17.69
N ALA A 10 14.66 7.05 17.07
CA ALA A 10 14.14 8.23 17.76
C ALA A 10 12.71 8.01 18.27
N GLY A 11 11.83 7.44 17.44
CA GLY A 11 10.48 7.05 17.85
C GLY A 11 10.49 6.08 19.02
N SER A 12 11.37 5.08 18.99
CA SER A 12 11.55 4.13 20.08
C SER A 12 11.98 4.80 21.38
N ALA A 13 12.89 5.77 21.33
CA ALA A 13 13.33 6.51 22.52
C ALA A 13 12.21 7.39 23.09
N ILE A 14 11.42 8.00 22.21
CA ILE A 14 10.25 8.81 22.58
C ILE A 14 9.13 7.96 23.19
N LEU A 15 9.02 6.68 22.80
CA LEU A 15 8.06 5.72 23.34
C LEU A 15 8.60 4.91 24.53
N ASP A 16 9.78 5.26 25.05
CA ASP A 16 10.34 4.53 26.20
C ASP A 16 9.48 4.75 27.45
N PRO A 17 9.22 3.70 28.26
CA PRO A 17 8.45 3.82 29.49
C PRO A 17 8.93 4.95 30.43
N ASP A 18 10.23 5.26 30.43
CA ASP A 18 10.81 6.35 31.23
C ASP A 18 10.30 7.74 30.82
N THR A 19 9.76 7.88 29.60
CA THR A 19 9.19 9.14 29.09
C THR A 19 7.70 9.31 29.44
N LYS A 20 7.09 8.34 30.12
CA LYS A 20 5.63 8.34 30.42
C LYS A 20 5.14 9.62 31.09
N GLU A 21 5.86 10.12 32.10
CA GLU A 21 5.46 11.34 32.83
C GLU A 21 5.43 12.58 31.92
N HIS A 22 6.38 12.67 30.99
CA HIS A 22 6.44 13.76 30.00
C HIS A 22 5.24 13.69 29.06
N TRP A 23 4.85 12.49 28.62
CA TRP A 23 3.65 12.29 27.81
C TRP A 23 2.36 12.63 28.56
N ASP A 24 2.26 12.25 29.83
CA ASP A 24 1.12 12.59 30.70
C ASP A 24 0.95 14.11 30.88
N GLN A 25 2.05 14.87 30.78
CA GLN A 25 2.01 16.34 30.77
C GLN A 25 1.60 16.89 29.40
N ILE A 26 2.24 16.44 28.32
CA ILE A 26 1.97 16.92 26.95
C ILE A 26 0.51 16.66 26.56
N GLN A 27 -0.06 15.51 26.93
CA GLN A 27 -1.43 15.15 26.60
C GLN A 27 -2.49 16.05 27.27
N ARG A 28 -2.13 16.82 28.30
CA ARG A 28 -3.05 17.77 28.97
C ARG A 28 -3.22 19.07 28.20
N SER A 29 -2.20 19.48 27.44
CA SER A 29 -2.18 20.77 26.72
C SER A 29 -2.25 20.61 25.21
N GLU A 30 -1.78 19.48 24.68
CA GLU A 30 -1.62 19.22 23.25
C GLU A 30 -2.23 17.86 22.89
N GLY A 31 -2.38 17.60 21.58
CA GLY A 31 -2.86 16.30 21.07
C GLY A 31 -1.99 15.08 21.39
N GLY A 32 -0.94 15.24 22.20
CA GLY A 32 -0.15 14.18 22.81
C GLY A 32 0.34 13.13 21.82
N THR A 33 0.20 11.86 22.22
CA THR A 33 0.61 10.69 21.44
C THR A 33 -0.16 10.53 20.14
N ALA A 34 -1.39 11.05 20.03
CA ALA A 34 -2.18 11.00 18.79
C ALA A 34 -1.54 11.80 17.66
N ASN A 35 -0.91 12.95 17.97
CA ASN A 35 -0.14 13.70 16.99
C ASN A 35 1.09 12.93 16.52
N LEU A 36 1.80 12.27 17.44
CA LEU A 36 2.96 11.43 17.10
C LEU A 36 2.54 10.30 16.15
N LEU A 37 1.45 9.59 16.46
CA LEU A 37 0.93 8.53 15.61
C LEU A 37 0.59 9.05 14.20
N ARG A 38 -0.07 10.20 14.11
CA ARG A 38 -0.39 10.83 12.82
C ARG A 38 0.87 11.15 11.99
N TYR A 39 1.97 11.58 12.61
CA TYR A 39 3.22 11.80 11.89
C TYR A 39 3.80 10.49 11.35
N PHE A 40 3.76 9.41 12.14
CA PHE A 40 4.17 8.09 11.67
C PHE A 40 3.28 7.55 10.55
N GLU A 41 1.97 7.73 10.62
CA GLU A 41 1.04 7.36 9.55
C GLU A 41 1.33 8.10 8.26
N ASN A 42 1.53 9.42 8.31
CA ASN A 42 1.88 10.22 7.15
C ASN A 42 3.22 9.78 6.53
N TYR A 43 4.19 9.47 7.37
CA TYR A 43 5.48 8.95 6.93
C TYR A 43 5.37 7.57 6.29
N ALA A 44 4.68 6.63 6.94
CA ALA A 44 4.45 5.29 6.44
C ALA A 44 3.67 5.30 5.11
N ASN A 45 2.69 6.19 4.96
CA ASN A 45 1.97 6.38 3.71
C ASN A 45 2.91 6.87 2.59
N THR A 46 3.74 7.87 2.89
CA THR A 46 4.75 8.37 1.94
C THR A 46 5.74 7.27 1.55
N LEU A 47 6.16 6.45 2.51
CA LEU A 47 7.08 5.34 2.29
C LEU A 47 6.42 4.28 1.40
N ALA A 48 5.20 3.84 1.71
CA ALA A 48 4.46 2.85 0.92
C ALA A 48 4.24 3.28 -0.53
N GLN A 49 3.90 4.56 -0.77
CA GLN A 49 3.73 5.09 -2.12
C GLN A 49 5.05 5.14 -2.91
N ASN A 50 6.17 5.36 -2.22
CA ASN A 50 7.48 5.49 -2.84
C ASN A 50 8.22 4.16 -2.97
N VAL A 51 7.93 3.15 -2.14
CA VAL A 51 8.59 1.83 -2.17
C VAL A 51 8.55 1.20 -3.58
N ARG A 52 7.42 1.32 -4.29
CA ARG A 52 7.29 0.87 -5.69
C ARG A 52 8.14 1.69 -6.68
N LYS A 53 8.40 2.96 -6.38
CA LYS A 53 9.08 3.92 -7.25
C LYS A 53 10.59 3.97 -7.02
N THR A 54 11.05 3.66 -5.81
CA THR A 54 12.43 3.87 -5.37
C THR A 54 13.24 2.58 -5.25
N TYR A 55 12.72 1.44 -5.72
CA TYR A 55 13.38 0.13 -5.61
C TYR A 55 13.77 -0.23 -4.17
N LEU A 56 13.05 0.29 -3.17
CA LEU A 56 13.28 -0.11 -1.79
C LEU A 56 12.88 -1.58 -1.64
N LYS A 57 13.87 -2.41 -1.28
CA LYS A 57 13.63 -3.78 -0.86
C LYS A 57 12.81 -3.76 0.43
N PRO A 58 11.80 -4.62 0.60
CA PRO A 58 11.10 -4.79 1.87
C PRO A 58 12.08 -4.94 3.04
N PHE A 59 11.74 -4.34 4.17
CA PHE A 59 12.58 -4.36 5.36
C PHE A 59 11.75 -4.26 6.64
N THR A 60 12.34 -4.74 7.71
CA THR A 60 11.83 -4.57 9.08
C THR A 60 12.93 -3.93 9.92
N ILE A 61 12.56 -2.91 10.69
CA ILE A 61 13.44 -2.31 11.70
C ILE A 61 12.83 -2.64 13.06
N VAL A 62 13.62 -3.31 13.89
CA VAL A 62 13.26 -3.70 15.25
C VAL A 62 14.00 -2.80 16.23
N THR A 63 13.27 -2.21 17.18
CA THR A 63 13.86 -1.49 18.32
C THR A 63 13.22 -1.95 19.63
N LYS A 64 13.63 -1.35 20.75
CA LYS A 64 13.14 -1.71 22.09
C LYS A 64 11.63 -1.47 22.27
N ASN A 65 11.10 -0.39 21.69
CA ASN A 65 9.72 0.05 21.94
C ASN A 65 8.88 0.17 20.65
N MET A 66 9.41 -0.25 19.48
CA MET A 66 8.72 -0.12 18.20
C MET A 66 9.24 -1.14 17.17
N ILE A 67 8.36 -1.58 16.27
CA ILE A 67 8.73 -2.33 15.07
C ILE A 67 8.13 -1.61 13.87
N LEU A 68 8.95 -1.32 12.86
CA LEU A 68 8.49 -0.77 11.58
C LEU A 68 8.75 -1.81 10.48
N THR A 69 7.69 -2.31 9.86
CA THR A 69 7.78 -3.21 8.71
C THR A 69 7.21 -2.55 7.47
N VAL A 70 7.95 -2.67 6.37
CA VAL A 70 7.56 -2.20 5.04
C VAL A 70 7.67 -3.37 4.08
N ASP A 71 6.55 -3.75 3.48
CA ASP A 71 6.50 -4.91 2.61
C ASP A 71 5.41 -4.80 1.54
N TYR A 72 5.50 -5.66 0.53
CA TYR A 72 4.47 -5.82 -0.48
C TYR A 72 3.44 -6.83 0.00
N LEU A 73 2.19 -6.35 0.14
CA LEU A 73 1.07 -7.20 0.52
C LEU A 73 0.64 -8.09 -0.65
N ASP A 74 0.75 -9.40 -0.48
CA ASP A 74 0.17 -10.40 -1.38
C ASP A 74 -1.09 -10.99 -0.74
N ILE A 75 -2.21 -10.34 -1.03
CA ILE A 75 -3.55 -10.69 -0.52
C ILE A 75 -4.07 -12.04 -1.03
N SER A 76 -3.38 -12.70 -1.95
CA SER A 76 -3.72 -14.06 -2.40
C SER A 76 -3.12 -15.15 -1.50
N ASN A 77 -2.09 -14.81 -0.72
CA ASN A 77 -1.42 -15.72 0.20
C ASN A 77 -1.54 -15.21 1.65
N PRO A 78 -2.31 -15.89 2.53
CA PRO A 78 -2.50 -15.48 3.92
C PRO A 78 -1.22 -15.26 4.72
N GLU A 79 -0.16 -16.04 4.47
CA GLU A 79 1.13 -15.88 5.16
C GLU A 79 1.85 -14.61 4.75
N LYS A 80 1.71 -14.21 3.48
CA LYS A 80 2.24 -12.94 2.95
C LYS A 80 1.30 -11.75 3.20
N ALA A 81 0.09 -12.04 3.68
CA ALA A 81 -0.90 -11.07 4.09
C ALA A 81 -0.86 -10.77 5.60
N THR A 82 0.23 -11.14 6.29
CA THR A 82 0.42 -10.90 7.73
C THR A 82 1.67 -10.04 7.96
N LEU A 83 1.55 -8.98 8.77
CA LEU A 83 2.65 -8.07 9.10
C LEU A 83 2.74 -7.78 10.62
N PRO A 84 3.95 -7.66 11.20
CA PRO A 84 5.24 -8.08 10.66
C PRO A 84 5.32 -9.59 10.42
N ARG A 85 6.16 -10.03 9.48
CA ARG A 85 6.51 -11.45 9.33
C ARG A 85 7.59 -11.81 10.35
N PHE A 86 7.18 -12.14 11.57
CA PHE A 86 8.10 -12.43 12.68
C PHE A 86 9.07 -13.60 12.41
N GLN A 87 8.71 -14.54 11.55
CA GLN A 87 9.60 -15.64 11.12
C GLN A 87 10.83 -15.15 10.35
N ASP A 88 10.75 -13.98 9.71
CA ASP A 88 11.84 -13.40 8.93
C ASP A 88 12.76 -12.50 9.79
N ILE A 89 12.34 -12.18 11.02
CA ILE A 89 13.08 -11.33 11.94
C ILE A 89 14.15 -12.17 12.65
N GLN A 90 15.40 -11.83 12.44
CA GLN A 90 16.55 -12.49 13.08
C GLN A 90 16.91 -11.83 14.41
N GLU A 91 16.55 -10.56 14.58
CA GLU A 91 16.82 -9.77 15.77
C GLU A 91 15.93 -10.18 16.95
N THR A 92 16.49 -10.15 18.16
CA THR A 92 15.70 -10.31 19.39
C THR A 92 14.80 -9.09 19.59
N TYR A 93 13.51 -9.32 19.78
CA TYR A 93 12.53 -8.28 20.13
C TYR A 93 11.84 -8.58 21.47
N PRO A 94 11.38 -7.56 22.21
CA PRO A 94 10.56 -7.76 23.40
C PRO A 94 9.24 -8.43 23.08
N LYS A 95 8.81 -9.36 23.93
CA LYS A 95 7.57 -10.14 23.73
C LYS A 95 6.33 -9.26 23.62
N GLU A 96 6.34 -8.10 24.28
CA GLU A 96 5.25 -7.11 24.25
C GLU A 96 5.02 -6.52 22.85
N LEU A 97 6.03 -6.53 21.98
CA LEU A 97 5.91 -6.07 20.59
C LEU A 97 5.41 -7.17 19.63
N GLY A 98 5.20 -8.39 20.13
CA GLY A 98 4.76 -9.56 19.36
C GLY A 98 3.29 -9.50 18.95
N SER A 99 2.89 -8.45 18.23
CA SER A 99 1.54 -8.26 17.69
C SER A 99 1.58 -8.26 16.17
N SER A 100 0.59 -8.89 15.53
CA SER A 100 0.49 -9.01 14.07
C SER A 100 -0.85 -8.50 13.56
N ILE A 101 -0.83 -7.94 12.36
CA ILE A 101 -2.02 -7.56 11.60
C ILE A 101 -2.20 -8.60 10.48
N HIS A 102 -3.37 -9.22 10.44
CA HIS A 102 -3.77 -10.14 9.38
C HIS A 102 -4.72 -9.43 8.41
N PHE A 103 -4.31 -9.30 7.16
CA PHE A 103 -5.16 -8.77 6.11
C PHE A 103 -6.09 -9.87 5.57
N PRO A 104 -7.37 -9.56 5.31
CA PRO A 104 -8.27 -10.53 4.71
C PRO A 104 -7.84 -10.87 3.28
N VAL A 105 -8.17 -12.08 2.84
CA VAL A 105 -7.99 -12.48 1.44
C VAL A 105 -9.01 -11.72 0.60
N PHE A 106 -8.53 -10.97 -0.38
CA PHE A 106 -9.41 -10.28 -1.34
C PHE A 106 -9.42 -11.07 -2.66
N ASN A 107 -10.60 -11.56 -3.04
CA ASN A 107 -10.79 -12.20 -4.34
C ASN A 107 -10.76 -11.11 -5.44
N LEU A 108 -9.58 -10.78 -5.96
CA LEU A 108 -9.39 -9.78 -7.03
C LEU A 108 -10.04 -10.17 -8.37
N GLN A 109 -10.59 -11.38 -8.49
CA GLN A 109 -11.21 -11.90 -9.71
C GLN A 109 -12.48 -11.14 -10.15
N THR A 110 -13.08 -10.31 -9.29
CA THR A 110 -14.37 -9.67 -9.62
C THR A 110 -14.26 -8.29 -10.29
N GLN A 111 -13.08 -7.65 -10.34
CA GLN A 111 -12.97 -6.29 -10.92
C GLN A 111 -12.35 -6.24 -12.32
N VAL A 112 -11.51 -7.20 -12.72
CA VAL A 112 -10.90 -7.18 -14.08
C VAL A 112 -11.92 -7.59 -15.16
N LEU A 113 -12.94 -8.38 -14.83
CA LEU A 113 -13.88 -8.90 -15.84
C LEU A 113 -15.04 -7.95 -16.17
N LYS A 114 -15.23 -6.85 -15.43
CA LYS A 114 -16.34 -5.91 -15.74
C LYS A 114 -15.97 -4.79 -16.70
N GLU A 115 -14.68 -4.59 -16.98
CA GLU A 115 -14.20 -3.54 -17.90
C GLU A 115 -13.86 -4.06 -19.30
N ILE A 116 -13.96 -5.37 -19.55
CA ILE A 116 -13.83 -5.98 -20.88
C ILE A 116 -15.19 -6.61 -21.25
N THR A 117 -16.21 -5.78 -21.42
CA THR A 117 -17.35 -6.17 -22.28
C THR A 117 -16.97 -5.75 -23.70
N PRO A 118 -16.67 -6.69 -24.62
CA PRO A 118 -16.47 -6.31 -26.01
C PRO A 118 -17.79 -5.77 -26.54
N PHE A 119 -17.78 -4.56 -27.10
CA PHE A 119 -18.89 -4.09 -27.92
C PHE A 119 -19.21 -5.18 -28.96
N PRO A 120 -20.49 -5.52 -29.19
CA PRO A 120 -20.83 -6.46 -30.26
C PRO A 120 -20.34 -5.90 -31.59
N PRO A 121 -19.81 -6.73 -32.51
CA PRO A 121 -19.29 -6.25 -33.77
C PRO A 121 -20.44 -5.63 -34.58
N THR A 122 -20.30 -4.34 -34.90
CA THR A 122 -21.11 -3.67 -35.91
C THR A 122 -20.95 -4.43 -37.22
N GLN A 123 -22.06 -4.99 -37.74
CA GLN A 123 -22.09 -5.54 -39.09
C GLN A 123 -21.90 -4.39 -40.08
N THR A 124 -20.69 -4.22 -40.59
CA THR A 124 -20.42 -3.37 -41.74
C THR A 124 -20.92 -4.13 -42.97
N ASN A 125 -22.12 -3.80 -43.44
CA ASN A 125 -22.55 -4.17 -44.78
C ASN A 125 -21.55 -3.60 -45.80
N PRO A 126 -21.16 -4.35 -46.84
CA PRO A 126 -20.29 -3.83 -47.89
C PRO A 126 -21.01 -2.69 -48.64
N PRO A 127 -20.28 -1.69 -49.17
CA PRO A 127 -20.88 -0.63 -49.96
C PRO A 127 -21.52 -1.23 -51.20
N MET A 128 -22.77 -0.85 -51.43
CA MET A 128 -23.52 -1.12 -52.65
C MET A 128 -22.78 -0.46 -53.82
N GLU A 129 -22.39 -1.23 -54.83
CA GLU A 129 -21.86 -0.69 -56.08
C GLU A 129 -22.96 0.13 -56.76
N GLU A 130 -22.84 1.46 -56.75
CA GLU A 130 -23.68 2.32 -57.58
C GLU A 130 -23.18 2.23 -59.03
N GLU A 131 -23.86 1.37 -59.79
CA GLU A 131 -23.81 1.29 -61.24
C GLU A 131 -24.36 2.60 -61.83
N HIS A 132 -23.46 3.53 -62.18
CA HIS A 132 -23.85 4.74 -62.91
C HIS A 132 -24.27 4.37 -64.33
N THR A 133 -25.59 4.35 -64.54
CA THR A 133 -26.23 4.36 -65.86
C THR A 133 -25.91 5.68 -66.57
N VAL A 134 -24.99 5.62 -67.54
CA VAL A 134 -24.82 6.69 -68.53
C VAL A 134 -26.03 6.66 -69.46
N SER A 135 -26.92 7.63 -69.27
CA SER A 135 -28.06 7.85 -70.14
C SER A 135 -27.61 8.42 -71.49
N ASP A 136 -27.87 7.65 -72.54
CA ASP A 136 -27.90 8.11 -73.92
C ASP A 136 -28.74 9.40 -74.07
N ARG A 137 -28.14 10.44 -74.64
CA ARG A 137 -28.88 11.50 -75.34
C ARG A 137 -28.24 11.73 -76.70
N LYS A 138 -28.83 11.09 -77.71
CA LYS A 138 -28.59 11.35 -79.12
C LYS A 138 -29.65 12.32 -79.65
N ARG A 139 -29.24 13.53 -80.01
CA ARG A 139 -29.57 14.23 -81.26
C ARG A 139 -28.92 15.59 -81.30
#